data_AF-A0A739ISK1-F1
#
_entry.id   AF-A0A739ISK1-F1
#
_cell.length_a   1.000
_cell.length_b   1.000
_cell.length_c   1.000
_cell.angle_alpha   90.00
_cell.angle_beta   90.00
_cell.angle_gamma   90.00
#
_symmetry.space_group_name_H-M   'P 1'
#
loop_
_entity.id
_entity.type
_entity.pdbx_description
1 polymer ?
#
loop_
_entity_poly.entity_id
_entity_poly.type
_entity_poly.pdbx_seq_one_letter_code
_entity_poly.pdbx_strand_id
1 'polypeptide(L)'
;ANLRGADLCGANLRGANLRGADLCGANLRGANLCGADLPDLTFVILGEKYFISITNGEYVRAGCQNHTVEEWRKYSKQEIAEMDGRKALKFYPRLLDIIDFYIGKGERPDWLTSKEYADEVTE
;
A
#
# COMPACT_ATOMS: atom_id res chain seq x y z
N ALA A 1 -10.37 -5.76 18.20
CA ALA A 1 -9.81 -4.55 18.85
C ALA A 1 -9.86 -3.38 17.87
N ASN A 2 -10.02 -2.13 18.34
CA ASN A 2 -9.92 -0.96 17.47
C ASN A 2 -8.47 -0.44 17.50
N LEU A 3 -7.77 -0.60 16.39
CA LEU A 3 -6.39 -0.16 16.15
C LEU A 3 -6.31 0.71 14.89
N ARG A 4 -7.44 1.33 14.49
CA ARG A 4 -7.52 2.19 13.32
C ARG A 4 -6.51 3.34 13.46
N GLY A 5 -5.67 3.51 12.45
CA GLY A 5 -4.62 4.53 12.42
C GLY A 5 -3.52 4.39 13.49
N ALA A 6 -3.46 3.27 14.22
CA ALA A 6 -2.46 3.08 15.25
C ALA A 6 -1.04 3.06 14.67
N ASP A 7 -0.08 3.67 15.38
CA ASP A 7 1.34 3.51 15.06
C ASP A 7 1.88 2.23 15.70
N LEU A 8 2.10 1.20 14.89
CA LEU A 8 2.65 -0.09 15.29
C LEU A 8 4.04 -0.30 14.70
N CYS A 9 4.72 0.78 14.30
CA CYS A 9 6.04 0.72 13.70
C CYS A 9 7.03 0.05 14.67
N GLY A 10 7.67 -1.04 14.22
CA GLY A 10 8.62 -1.79 15.05
C GLY A 10 8.01 -2.57 16.21
N ALA A 11 6.68 -2.62 16.34
CA ALA A 11 6.03 -3.32 17.44
C ALA A 11 6.33 -4.84 17.40
N ASN A 12 6.52 -5.44 18.58
CA ASN A 12 6.61 -6.89 18.69
C ASN A 12 5.20 -7.49 18.83
N LEU A 13 4.67 -8.00 17.73
CA LEU A 13 3.34 -8.62 17.63
C LEU A 13 3.44 -10.14 17.39
N ARG A 14 4.59 -10.75 17.71
CA ARG A 14 4.84 -12.17 17.50
C ARG A 14 3.80 -13.00 18.25
N GLY A 15 3.09 -13.87 17.53
CA GLY A 15 2.05 -14.73 18.11
C GLY A 15 0.78 -14.00 18.57
N ALA A 16 0.62 -12.71 18.23
CA ALA A 16 -0.56 -11.95 18.65
C ALA A 16 -1.82 -12.43 17.90
N ASN A 17 -2.93 -12.57 18.63
CA ASN A 17 -4.24 -12.78 18.02
C ASN A 17 -4.87 -11.41 17.71
N LEU A 18 -4.84 -11.02 16.44
CA LEU A 18 -5.44 -9.79 15.91
C LEU A 18 -6.67 -10.09 15.04
N ARG A 19 -7.21 -11.32 15.08
CA ARG A 19 -8.39 -11.68 14.28
C ARG A 19 -9.56 -10.76 14.64
N GLY A 20 -10.17 -10.16 13.61
CA GLY A 20 -11.26 -9.20 13.78
C GLY A 20 -10.85 -7.85 14.39
N ALA A 21 -9.55 -7.53 14.45
CA ALA A 21 -9.12 -6.17 14.73
C ALA A 21 -9.35 -5.26 13.52
N ASP A 22 -9.76 -4.02 13.79
CA ASP A 22 -9.74 -2.94 12.81
C ASP A 22 -8.32 -2.33 12.83
N LEU A 23 -7.53 -2.63 11.81
CA LEU A 23 -6.19 -2.08 11.56
C LEU A 23 -6.22 -1.03 10.44
N CYS A 24 -7.39 -0.53 10.01
CA CYS A 24 -7.47 0.40 8.88
C CYS A 24 -6.50 1.58 9.08
N GLY A 25 -5.55 1.71 8.16
CA GLY A 25 -4.55 2.77 8.16
C GLY A 25 -3.45 2.64 9.22
N ALA A 26 -3.38 1.54 9.97
CA ALA A 26 -2.32 1.30 10.95
C ALA A 26 -0.93 1.22 10.29
N ASN A 27 0.10 1.70 10.98
CA ASN A 27 1.46 1.65 10.50
C ASN A 27 2.16 0.36 10.98
N LEU A 28 2.27 -0.64 10.11
CA LEU A 28 2.92 -1.93 10.42
C LEU A 28 4.41 -1.99 10.04
N ARG A 29 5.03 -0.86 9.70
CA ARG A 29 6.41 -0.84 9.20
C ARG A 29 7.36 -1.44 10.25
N GLY A 30 8.07 -2.51 9.87
CA GLY A 30 9.04 -3.18 10.75
C GLY A 30 8.44 -3.91 11.95
N ALA A 31 7.11 -4.05 12.04
CA ALA A 31 6.49 -4.84 13.09
C ALA A 31 6.90 -6.32 12.95
N ASN A 32 7.16 -6.99 14.08
CA ASN A 32 7.38 -8.43 14.10
C ASN A 32 6.03 -9.14 14.14
N LEU A 33 5.57 -9.63 12.97
CA LEU A 33 4.29 -10.32 12.80
C LEU A 33 4.44 -11.86 12.75
N CYS A 34 5.59 -12.40 13.15
CA CYS A 34 5.85 -13.83 13.07
C CYS A 34 4.82 -14.62 13.90
N GLY A 35 4.03 -15.47 13.22
CA GLY A 35 2.97 -16.27 13.85
C GLY A 35 1.78 -15.47 14.37
N ALA A 36 1.61 -14.20 13.96
CA ALA A 36 0.43 -13.42 14.33
C ALA A 36 -0.80 -13.83 13.50
N ASP A 37 -1.97 -13.92 14.14
CA ASP A 37 -3.24 -14.10 13.46
C ASP A 37 -3.79 -12.73 13.05
N LEU A 38 -3.50 -12.30 11.82
CA LEU A 38 -3.95 -11.01 11.30
C LEU A 38 -5.44 -11.00 10.95
N PRO A 39 -6.09 -9.81 10.91
CA PRO A 39 -7.41 -9.67 10.31
C PRO A 39 -7.40 -10.12 8.85
N ASP A 40 -8.57 -10.55 8.37
CA ASP A 40 -8.78 -10.81 6.95
C ASP A 40 -8.37 -9.59 6.11
N LEU A 41 -7.82 -9.86 4.92
CA LEU A 41 -7.35 -8.83 3.98
C LEU A 41 -6.28 -7.87 4.56
N THR A 42 -5.52 -8.33 5.56
CA THR A 42 -4.33 -7.64 6.05
C THR A 42 -3.07 -8.35 5.57
N PHE A 43 -2.24 -7.64 4.82
CA PHE A 43 -1.05 -8.19 4.17
C PHE A 43 0.15 -7.30 4.41
N VAL A 44 1.32 -7.88 4.69
CA VAL A 44 2.61 -7.19 4.63
C VAL A 44 3.42 -7.79 3.50
N ILE A 45 3.79 -6.95 2.55
CA ILE A 45 4.41 -7.35 1.29
C ILE A 45 5.87 -6.88 1.31
N LEU A 46 6.77 -7.85 1.20
CA LEU A 46 8.22 -7.66 1.29
C LEU A 46 8.87 -7.85 -0.09
N GLY A 47 10.07 -7.30 -0.26
CA GLY A 47 10.84 -7.42 -1.50
C GLY A 47 10.47 -6.41 -2.60
N GLU A 48 9.51 -5.53 -2.33
CA GLU A 48 9.15 -4.42 -3.21
C GLU A 48 10.03 -3.18 -2.94
N LYS A 49 10.01 -2.22 -3.89
CA LYS A 49 10.80 -0.98 -3.81
C LYS A 49 10.54 -0.19 -2.53
N TYR A 50 9.28 -0.17 -2.09
CA TYR A 50 8.85 0.44 -0.85
C TYR A 50 8.30 -0.63 0.07
N PHE A 51 8.31 -0.38 1.38
CA PHE A 51 7.52 -1.17 2.31
C PHE A 51 6.05 -1.07 1.92
N ILE A 52 5.37 -2.21 1.77
CA ILE A 52 3.95 -2.23 1.43
C ILE A 52 3.19 -3.01 2.48
N SER A 53 2.07 -2.45 2.91
CA SER A 53 1.09 -3.18 3.69
C SER A 53 -0.32 -2.81 3.26
N ILE A 54 -1.20 -3.79 3.28
CA ILE A 54 -2.64 -3.62 3.13
C ILE A 54 -3.26 -3.91 4.49
N THR A 55 -4.21 -3.10 4.93
CA THR A 55 -4.90 -3.29 6.21
C THR A 55 -6.40 -3.35 5.99
N ASN A 56 -7.03 -4.43 6.47
CA ASN A 56 -8.47 -4.72 6.37
C ASN A 56 -9.05 -4.57 4.95
N GLY A 57 -8.22 -4.73 3.92
CA GLY A 57 -8.61 -4.56 2.52
C GLY A 57 -8.93 -3.12 2.07
N GLU A 58 -8.84 -2.13 2.96
CA GLU A 58 -9.27 -0.75 2.69
C GLU A 58 -8.08 0.18 2.45
N TYR A 59 -7.05 0.12 3.30
CA TYR A 59 -5.89 1.01 3.24
C TYR A 59 -4.65 0.29 2.73
N VAL A 60 -3.88 1.00 1.92
CA VAL A 60 -2.59 0.56 1.38
C VAL A 60 -1.52 1.59 1.76
N ARG A 61 -0.49 1.10 2.44
CA ARG A 61 0.74 1.85 2.69
C ARG A 61 1.75 1.50 1.62
N ALA A 62 2.41 2.52 1.07
CA ALA A 62 3.58 2.39 0.21
C ALA A 62 4.65 3.38 0.70
N GLY A 63 5.65 2.87 1.42
CA GLY A 63 6.65 3.69 2.09
C GLY A 63 6.02 4.61 3.15
N CYS A 64 6.17 5.92 2.96
CA CYS A 64 5.61 6.92 3.87
C CYS A 64 4.13 7.23 3.57
N GLN A 65 3.64 6.90 2.38
CA GLN A 65 2.28 7.19 1.93
C GLN A 65 1.32 6.11 2.41
N ASN A 66 0.13 6.51 2.87
CA ASN A 66 -0.88 5.60 3.40
C ASN A 66 -2.27 6.14 3.09
N HIS A 67 -2.92 5.51 2.13
CA HIS A 67 -4.16 5.98 1.52
C HIS A 67 -5.06 4.78 1.26
N THR A 68 -6.35 5.05 1.05
CA THR A 68 -7.30 4.01 0.68
C THR A 68 -6.99 3.43 -0.70
N VAL A 69 -7.45 2.21 -0.96
CA VAL A 69 -7.38 1.57 -2.28
C VAL A 69 -8.03 2.46 -3.35
N GLU A 70 -9.13 3.14 -3.02
CA GLU A 70 -9.84 4.01 -3.95
C GLU A 70 -9.03 5.27 -4.31
N GLU A 71 -8.39 5.91 -3.32
CA GLU A 71 -7.51 7.06 -3.55
C GLU A 71 -6.33 6.65 -4.43
N TRP A 72 -5.68 5.52 -4.11
CA TRP A 72 -4.59 4.98 -4.93
C TRP A 72 -4.98 4.72 -6.38
N ARG A 73 -6.25 4.47 -6.69
CA ARG A 73 -6.70 4.26 -8.08
C ARG A 73 -7.03 5.55 -8.82
N LYS A 74 -7.14 6.67 -8.10
CA LYS A 74 -7.60 7.95 -8.64
C LYS A 74 -6.52 9.02 -8.70
N TYR A 75 -5.35 8.79 -8.11
CA TYR A 75 -4.28 9.77 -8.13
C TYR A 75 -3.86 10.17 -9.54
N SER A 76 -3.71 11.49 -9.70
CA SER A 76 -3.10 12.10 -10.87
C SER A 76 -1.59 11.82 -10.92
N LYS A 77 -1.02 11.97 -12.12
CA LYS A 77 0.42 11.88 -12.33
C LYS A 77 1.20 12.83 -11.41
N GLN A 78 0.70 14.06 -11.22
CA GLN A 78 1.35 15.06 -10.39
C GLN A 78 1.39 14.64 -8.92
N GLU A 79 0.26 14.19 -8.36
CA GLU A 79 0.20 13.75 -6.95
C GLU A 79 1.16 12.59 -6.68
N ILE A 80 1.27 11.62 -7.60
CA ILE A 80 2.25 10.54 -7.48
C ILE A 80 3.68 11.06 -7.57
N ALA A 81 3.96 12.00 -8.48
CA ALA A 81 5.27 12.62 -8.60
C ALA A 81 5.66 13.43 -7.34
N GLU A 82 4.70 14.03 -6.63
CA GLU A 82 4.95 14.76 -5.39
C GLU A 82 5.37 13.83 -4.22
N MET A 83 5.09 12.52 -4.30
CA MET A 83 5.42 11.57 -3.24
C MET A 83 6.91 11.21 -3.15
N ASP A 84 7.54 10.89 -4.28
CA ASP A 84 8.98 10.53 -4.39
C ASP A 84 9.51 10.74 -5.83
N GLY A 85 8.96 11.73 -6.54
CA GLY A 85 9.36 12.09 -7.89
C GLY A 85 9.23 10.95 -8.91
N ARG A 86 10.20 10.90 -9.82
CA ARG A 86 10.29 9.87 -10.87
C ARG A 86 10.34 8.45 -10.30
N LYS A 87 10.83 8.26 -9.07
CA LYS A 87 10.89 6.93 -8.43
C LYS A 87 9.48 6.41 -8.10
N ALA A 88 8.59 7.27 -7.60
CA ALA A 88 7.20 6.93 -7.35
C ALA A 88 6.48 6.66 -8.68
N LEU A 89 6.64 7.53 -9.69
CA LEU A 89 6.03 7.34 -11.01
C LEU A 89 6.38 5.99 -11.63
N LYS A 90 7.66 5.60 -11.66
CA LYS A 90 8.09 4.30 -12.20
C LYS A 90 7.53 3.11 -11.42
N PHE A 91 7.27 3.26 -10.13
CA PHE A 91 6.79 2.18 -9.26
C PHE A 91 5.26 2.07 -9.22
N TYR A 92 4.55 3.17 -9.47
CA TYR A 92 3.11 3.26 -9.30
C TYR A 92 2.30 2.21 -10.09
N PRO A 93 2.63 1.84 -11.35
CA PRO A 93 1.95 0.73 -12.03
C PRO A 93 2.08 -0.60 -11.27
N ARG A 94 3.26 -0.89 -10.71
CA ARG A 94 3.50 -2.09 -9.91
C ARG A 94 2.70 -2.06 -8.61
N LEU A 95 2.55 -0.90 -7.98
CA LEU A 95 1.67 -0.74 -6.83
C LEU A 95 0.22 -1.10 -7.18
N LEU A 96 -0.29 -0.61 -8.31
CA LEU A 96 -1.64 -0.94 -8.77
C LEU A 96 -1.81 -2.44 -9.11
N ASP A 97 -0.79 -3.08 -9.67
CA ASP A 97 -0.79 -4.54 -9.90
C ASP A 97 -0.90 -5.34 -8.59
N ILE A 98 -0.18 -4.90 -7.55
CA ILE A 98 -0.25 -5.51 -6.22
C ILE A 98 -1.64 -5.34 -5.62
N ILE A 99 -2.21 -4.14 -5.71
CA ILE A 99 -3.58 -3.88 -5.24
C ILE A 99 -4.58 -4.76 -5.99
N ASP A 100 -4.47 -4.86 -7.32
CA ASP A 100 -5.34 -5.71 -8.13
C ASP A 100 -5.24 -7.20 -7.75
N PHE A 101 -4.04 -7.67 -7.39
CA PHE A 101 -3.82 -9.06 -6.99
C PHE A 101 -4.48 -9.38 -5.65
N TYR A 102 -4.35 -8.52 -4.63
CA TYR A 102 -4.84 -8.80 -3.28
C TYR A 102 -6.30 -8.37 -3.05
N ILE A 103 -6.75 -7.31 -3.73
CA ILE A 103 -8.04 -6.65 -3.48
C ILE A 103 -9.00 -6.80 -4.66
N GLY A 104 -8.51 -7.31 -5.80
CA GLY A 104 -9.28 -7.45 -7.02
C GLY A 104 -9.09 -6.24 -7.95
N LYS A 105 -9.34 -6.49 -9.23
CA LYS A 105 -9.20 -5.47 -10.28
C LYS A 105 -10.17 -4.31 -10.06
N GLY A 106 -9.69 -3.11 -10.35
CA GLY A 106 -10.50 -1.89 -10.36
C GLY A 106 -10.02 -0.91 -11.42
N GLU A 107 -10.63 0.26 -11.42
CA GLU A 107 -10.24 1.37 -12.29
C GLU A 107 -8.77 1.75 -12.06
N ARG A 108 -8.12 2.22 -13.12
CA ARG A 108 -6.75 2.75 -13.10
C ARG A 108 -6.74 4.11 -13.77
N PRO A 109 -5.82 5.02 -13.40
CA PRO A 109 -5.76 6.32 -14.04
C PRO A 109 -5.40 6.25 -15.53
N ASP A 110 -6.16 6.94 -16.37
CA ASP A 110 -5.98 6.93 -17.83
C ASP A 110 -4.59 7.42 -18.28
N TRP A 111 -3.98 8.34 -17.50
CA TRP A 111 -2.67 8.90 -17.79
C TRP A 111 -1.55 7.86 -17.84
N LEU A 112 -1.74 6.68 -17.25
CA LEU A 112 -0.80 5.55 -17.34
C LEU A 112 -0.67 5.00 -18.76
N THR A 113 -1.64 5.26 -19.63
CA THR A 113 -1.62 4.87 -21.04
C THR A 113 -1.13 5.99 -21.97
N SER A 114 -0.85 7.18 -21.40
CA SER A 114 -0.39 8.32 -22.18
C SER A 114 1.05 8.14 -22.67
N LYS A 115 1.33 8.65 -23.87
CA LYS A 115 2.67 8.64 -24.45
C LYS A 115 3.66 9.45 -23.60
N GLU A 116 3.22 10.60 -23.07
CA GLU A 116 4.04 11.47 -22.21
C GLU A 116 4.55 10.74 -20.96
N TYR A 117 3.70 9.90 -20.34
CA TYR A 117 4.11 9.07 -19.23
C TYR A 117 5.14 8.01 -19.67
N ALA A 118 4.87 7.32 -20.77
CA ALA A 118 5.75 6.28 -21.29
C ALA A 118 7.16 6.82 -21.57
N ASP A 119 7.27 7.98 -22.21
CA ASP A 119 8.55 8.62 -22.53
C ASP A 119 9.33 8.97 -21.22
N GLU A 120 8.66 9.56 -20.22
CA GLU A 120 9.29 9.97 -18.95
C GLU A 120 9.81 8.80 -18.10
N VAL A 121 9.16 7.63 -18.15
CA VAL A 121 9.62 6.47 -17.38
C VAL A 121 10.71 5.66 -18.08
N THR A 122 10.85 5.80 -19.40
CA THR A 122 11.91 5.15 -20.18
C THR A 122 13.27 5.84 -20.09
N GLU A 123 13.30 7.14 -19.76
CA GLU A 123 14.52 7.92 -19.48
C GLU A 123 15.05 7.74 -18.05
#